data_AF-A0AAJ0SEG8-F1
#
_entry.id   AF-A0AAJ0SEG8-F1
#
_cell.length_a   1.000
_cell.length_b   1.000
_cell.length_c   1.000
_cell.angle_alpha   90.00
_cell.angle_beta   90.00
_cell.angle_gamma   90.00
#
_symmetry.space_group_name_H-M   'P 1'
#
loop_
_entity.id
_entity.type
_entity.pdbx_description
1 polymer ?
#
loop_
_entity_poly.entity_id
_entity_poly.type
_entity_poly.pdbx_seq_one_letter_code
_entity_poly.pdbx_strand_id
1 'polypeptide(L)'
;MNLYKKNLYFVCISLFIAVSYILYGYFFRNSITQPDLPVKYLAYKSVQDTVKSAHYEIVKLGDNSLNLNTTYFSPITETVVFESGKEGFGNDNDEFKLYYKFDNKGKLIDSLKTRRYDSYKIHESYILSKEDYISWIIDNDTIRHNYIELNPKADWTFERTEEEYNKLSKKASSVYCFKAQKHNYNSYDVGQYFDKAIFLIDKKWYALYGESLFKETVSDPIAKTLSPVYTHKLSKLGNDIWKVNAFYDIVVKNDTLKIKTEVWSDRVDLVYESHPINPAFFILKYSPYFIIRPIN
;
A
#
# COMPACT_ATOMS: atom_id res chain seq x y z
N MET A 1 -10.84 59.92 -38.36
CA MET A 1 -11.60 58.84 -37.66
C MET A 1 -11.50 59.09 -36.16
N ASN A 2 -12.63 59.23 -35.46
CA ASN A 2 -12.69 59.59 -34.02
C ASN A 2 -11.97 58.53 -33.15
N LEU A 3 -11.27 58.94 -32.08
CA LEU A 3 -10.48 58.10 -31.18
C LEU A 3 -11.30 56.91 -30.65
N TYR A 4 -12.58 57.17 -30.33
CA TYR A 4 -13.55 56.15 -29.92
C TYR A 4 -13.76 55.05 -30.96
N LYS A 5 -13.82 55.39 -32.25
CA LYS A 5 -13.97 54.39 -33.32
C LYS A 5 -12.73 53.52 -33.44
N LYS A 6 -11.53 54.10 -33.32
CA LYS A 6 -10.26 53.34 -33.32
C LYS A 6 -10.16 52.37 -32.14
N ASN A 7 -10.52 52.81 -30.94
CA ASN A 7 -10.49 51.97 -29.74
C ASN A 7 -11.52 50.83 -29.83
N LEU A 8 -12.72 51.10 -30.34
CA LEU A 8 -13.75 50.08 -30.56
C LEU A 8 -13.26 49.00 -31.54
N TYR A 9 -12.61 49.40 -32.65
CA TYR A 9 -12.01 48.46 -33.59
C TYR A 9 -10.97 47.56 -32.92
N PHE A 10 -10.10 48.13 -32.08
CA PHE A 10 -9.08 47.36 -31.38
C PHE A 10 -9.70 46.33 -30.43
N VAL A 11 -10.71 46.73 -29.64
CA VAL A 11 -11.44 45.82 -28.74
C VAL A 11 -12.12 44.70 -29.53
N CYS A 12 -12.81 45.01 -30.62
CA CYS A 12 -13.47 43.99 -31.45
C CYS A 12 -12.47 43.01 -32.07
N ILE A 13 -11.31 43.50 -32.53
CA ILE A 13 -10.24 42.64 -33.07
C ILE A 13 -9.66 41.75 -31.97
N SER A 14 -9.35 42.29 -30.78
CA SER A 14 -8.85 41.50 -29.66
C SER A 14 -9.85 40.43 -29.22
N LEU A 15 -11.15 40.77 -29.18
CA LEU A 15 -12.21 39.81 -28.84
C LEU A 15 -12.34 38.71 -29.90
N PHE A 16 -12.28 39.10 -31.18
CA PHE A 16 -12.32 38.15 -32.29
C PHE A 16 -11.13 37.18 -32.26
N ILE A 17 -9.92 37.68 -31.98
CA ILE A 17 -8.71 36.85 -31.82
C ILE A 17 -8.87 35.89 -30.64
N ALA A 18 -9.35 36.39 -29.49
CA ALA A 18 -9.55 35.56 -28.30
C ALA A 18 -10.58 34.43 -28.55
N VAL A 19 -11.73 34.75 -29.15
CA VAL A 19 -12.75 33.76 -29.50
C VAL A 19 -12.22 32.76 -30.53
N SER A 20 -11.53 33.24 -31.55
CA SER A 20 -10.93 32.36 -32.59
C SER A 20 -9.88 31.42 -31.99
N TYR A 21 -9.09 31.88 -31.03
CA TYR A 21 -8.10 31.05 -30.34
C TYR A 21 -8.76 29.96 -29.47
N ILE A 22 -9.83 30.31 -28.75
CA ILE A 22 -10.61 29.34 -27.96
C ILE A 22 -11.26 28.30 -28.87
N LEU A 23 -11.90 28.74 -29.96
CA LEU A 23 -12.52 27.85 -30.94
C LEU A 23 -11.50 26.96 -31.62
N TYR A 24 -10.36 27.51 -32.05
CA TYR A 24 -9.27 26.74 -32.63
C TYR A 24 -8.74 25.69 -31.64
N GLY A 25 -8.50 26.08 -30.39
CA GLY A 25 -8.08 25.15 -29.34
C GLY A 25 -9.10 24.03 -29.10
N TYR A 26 -10.39 24.36 -29.07
CA TYR A 26 -11.47 23.40 -28.85
C TYR A 26 -11.65 22.45 -30.05
N PHE A 27 -11.78 23.00 -31.27
CA PHE A 27 -11.96 22.21 -32.49
C PHE A 27 -10.72 21.40 -32.84
N PHE A 28 -9.52 22.00 -32.80
CA PHE A 28 -8.29 21.28 -33.15
C PHE A 28 -8.01 20.14 -32.15
N ARG A 29 -8.30 20.32 -30.85
CA ARG A 29 -8.13 19.24 -29.86
C ARG A 29 -9.19 18.14 -30.00
N ASN A 30 -10.43 18.50 -30.36
CA ASN A 30 -11.53 17.53 -30.49
C ASN A 30 -11.60 16.84 -31.87
N SER A 31 -10.95 17.39 -32.91
CA SER A 31 -10.92 16.84 -34.27
C SER A 31 -9.71 15.97 -34.57
N ILE A 32 -8.84 15.68 -33.59
CA ILE A 32 -7.79 14.66 -33.77
C ILE A 32 -8.48 13.29 -33.77
N THR A 33 -8.74 12.76 -34.96
CA THR A 33 -9.28 11.42 -35.16
C THR A 33 -8.34 10.41 -34.51
N GLN A 34 -8.78 9.81 -33.41
CA GLN A 34 -8.05 8.71 -32.81
C GLN A 34 -8.38 7.42 -33.55
N PRO A 35 -7.41 6.52 -33.75
CA PRO A 35 -7.71 5.21 -34.30
C PRO A 35 -8.67 4.48 -33.36
N ASP A 36 -9.66 3.79 -33.93
CA ASP A 36 -10.61 3.01 -33.15
C ASP A 36 -9.89 2.00 -32.23
N LEU A 37 -10.52 1.71 -31.08
CA LEU A 37 -10.03 0.71 -30.15
C LEU A 37 -9.97 -0.66 -30.86
N PRO A 38 -8.79 -1.32 -30.95
CA PRO A 38 -8.69 -2.61 -31.59
C PRO A 38 -9.62 -3.65 -30.94
N VAL A 39 -10.27 -4.47 -31.77
CA VAL A 39 -11.32 -5.43 -31.36
C VAL A 39 -10.87 -6.33 -30.20
N LYS A 40 -9.61 -6.76 -30.18
CA LYS A 40 -9.05 -7.62 -29.12
C LYS A 40 -9.13 -7.01 -27.71
N TYR A 41 -9.19 -5.68 -27.60
CA TYR A 41 -9.26 -4.97 -26.31
C TYR A 41 -10.70 -4.69 -25.86
N LEU A 42 -11.70 -4.92 -26.70
CA LEU A 42 -13.11 -4.73 -26.35
C LEU A 42 -13.57 -5.69 -25.23
N ALA A 43 -12.96 -6.87 -25.15
CA ALA A 43 -13.27 -7.87 -24.12
C ALA A 43 -12.68 -7.55 -22.73
N TYR A 44 -11.80 -6.56 -22.62
CA TYR A 44 -11.19 -6.19 -21.34
C TYR A 44 -12.24 -5.50 -20.45
N LYS A 45 -12.35 -5.97 -19.22
CA LYS A 45 -13.30 -5.47 -18.23
C LYS A 45 -12.69 -4.37 -17.37
N SER A 46 -13.50 -3.43 -16.92
CA SER A 46 -13.03 -2.43 -15.95
C SER A 46 -12.54 -3.13 -14.70
N VAL A 47 -11.49 -2.64 -14.06
CA VAL A 47 -11.07 -3.15 -12.75
C VAL A 47 -12.16 -2.98 -11.69
N GLN A 48 -13.08 -2.02 -11.88
CA GLN A 48 -14.25 -1.83 -11.00
C GLN A 48 -15.33 -2.89 -11.20
N ASP A 49 -15.33 -3.58 -12.35
CA ASP A 49 -16.25 -4.67 -12.63
C ASP A 49 -15.70 -5.99 -12.07
N THR A 50 -16.54 -7.02 -12.03
CA THR A 50 -16.07 -8.37 -11.71
C THR A 50 -15.21 -8.92 -12.86
N VAL A 51 -13.89 -8.94 -12.64
CA VAL A 51 -12.91 -9.54 -13.55
C VAL A 51 -12.59 -10.96 -13.10
N LYS A 52 -12.73 -11.91 -14.01
CA LYS A 52 -12.49 -13.33 -13.78
C LYS A 52 -11.76 -13.95 -14.95
N SER A 53 -10.91 -14.91 -14.65
CA SER A 53 -10.34 -15.87 -15.59
C SER A 53 -10.86 -17.27 -15.24
N ALA A 54 -10.21 -18.32 -15.73
CA ALA A 54 -10.66 -19.69 -15.45
C ALA A 54 -10.48 -20.08 -13.97
N HIS A 55 -9.40 -19.61 -13.33
CA HIS A 55 -9.03 -20.02 -11.98
C HIS A 55 -8.92 -18.86 -10.99
N TYR A 56 -9.00 -17.61 -11.45
CA TYR A 56 -8.78 -16.44 -10.60
C TYR A 56 -9.84 -15.37 -10.80
N GLU A 57 -10.10 -14.62 -9.74
CA GLU A 57 -10.95 -13.44 -9.78
C GLU A 57 -10.32 -12.25 -9.04
N ILE A 58 -10.68 -11.05 -9.51
CA ILE A 58 -10.33 -9.79 -8.87
C ILE A 58 -11.51 -9.36 -7.98
N VAL A 59 -11.22 -9.12 -6.71
CA VAL A 59 -12.19 -8.70 -5.70
C VAL A 59 -11.79 -7.34 -5.15
N LYS A 60 -12.74 -6.42 -5.15
CA LYS A 60 -12.56 -5.07 -4.60
C LYS A 60 -12.53 -5.10 -3.08
N LEU A 61 -11.60 -4.35 -2.49
CA LEU A 61 -11.46 -4.20 -1.05
C LEU A 61 -11.84 -2.78 -0.64
N GLY A 62 -13.03 -2.68 -0.05
CA GLY A 62 -13.59 -1.42 0.40
C GLY A 62 -13.74 -0.38 -0.71
N ASP A 63 -13.79 0.90 -0.32
CA ASP A 63 -13.90 2.03 -1.23
C ASP A 63 -12.70 2.98 -1.10
N ASN A 64 -12.63 3.97 -2.00
CA ASN A 64 -11.55 4.96 -2.02
C ASN A 64 -11.50 5.81 -0.75
N SER A 65 -12.56 5.81 0.06
CA SER A 65 -12.61 6.61 1.28
C SER A 65 -11.70 6.02 2.36
N LEU A 66 -11.31 4.76 2.30
CA LEU A 66 -10.53 4.14 3.39
C LEU A 66 -9.05 4.55 3.42
N ASN A 67 -8.54 5.15 2.33
CA ASN A 67 -7.15 5.62 2.19
C ASN A 67 -6.13 4.61 2.74
N LEU A 68 -6.06 3.39 2.20
CA LEU A 68 -5.23 2.32 2.78
C LEU A 68 -3.74 2.57 2.42
N ASN A 69 -2.80 2.26 3.33
CA ASN A 69 -1.36 2.48 3.17
C ASN A 69 -0.58 1.17 3.06
N THR A 70 -0.67 0.34 4.10
CA THR A 70 0.04 -0.95 4.20
C THR A 70 -0.97 -2.07 4.12
N THR A 71 -0.63 -3.13 3.40
CA THR A 71 -1.50 -4.30 3.25
C THR A 71 -0.76 -5.56 3.66
N TYR A 72 -1.44 -6.45 4.36
CA TYR A 72 -0.95 -7.76 4.73
C TYR A 72 -2.05 -8.80 4.48
N PHE A 73 -1.69 -9.96 3.93
CA PHE A 73 -2.60 -11.10 3.84
C PHE A 73 -2.21 -12.13 4.88
N SER A 74 -3.13 -12.45 5.80
CA SER A 74 -2.92 -13.52 6.76
C SER A 74 -3.31 -14.86 6.13
N PRO A 75 -2.33 -15.76 5.89
CA PRO A 75 -2.66 -17.10 5.39
C PRO A 75 -3.37 -17.96 6.44
N ILE A 76 -3.27 -17.61 7.73
CA ILE A 76 -3.88 -18.35 8.83
C ILE A 76 -5.41 -18.14 8.86
N THR A 77 -5.83 -16.89 8.70
CA THR A 77 -7.26 -16.53 8.77
C THR A 77 -7.88 -16.27 7.40
N GLU A 78 -7.08 -16.33 6.32
CA GLU A 78 -7.47 -15.94 4.96
C GLU A 78 -8.05 -14.52 4.89
N THR A 79 -7.52 -13.61 5.70
CA THR A 79 -7.97 -12.22 5.79
C THR A 79 -6.94 -11.26 5.24
N VAL A 80 -7.42 -10.11 4.76
CA VAL A 80 -6.58 -8.99 4.33
C VAL A 80 -6.67 -7.90 5.37
N VAL A 81 -5.52 -7.49 5.89
CA VAL A 81 -5.42 -6.43 6.90
C VAL A 81 -4.75 -5.22 6.28
N PHE A 82 -5.33 -4.05 6.56
CA PHE A 82 -4.80 -2.78 6.10
C PHE A 82 -4.57 -1.82 7.25
N GLU A 83 -3.50 -1.04 7.17
CA GLU A 83 -3.39 0.22 7.90
C GLU A 83 -4.03 1.33 7.07
N SER A 84 -4.96 2.07 7.67
CA SER A 84 -5.54 3.26 7.07
C SER A 84 -4.58 4.45 7.21
N GLY A 85 -4.36 5.17 6.13
CA GLY A 85 -3.79 6.50 6.09
C GLY A 85 -4.77 7.60 6.51
N LYS A 86 -6.02 7.26 6.88
CA LYS A 86 -6.86 8.18 7.65
C LYS A 86 -6.40 8.14 9.10
N GLU A 87 -5.88 9.26 9.55
CA GLU A 87 -5.63 9.53 10.95
C GLU A 87 -6.83 10.28 11.52
N GLY A 88 -7.11 10.07 12.81
CA GLY A 88 -8.20 10.76 13.50
C GLY A 88 -7.87 10.99 14.96
N PHE A 89 -8.72 11.77 15.62
CA PHE A 89 -8.63 12.02 17.06
C PHE A 89 -9.67 11.19 17.78
N GLY A 90 -9.25 10.47 18.81
CA GLY A 90 -10.14 9.74 19.72
C GLY A 90 -10.94 10.70 20.59
N ASN A 91 -11.80 10.15 21.45
CA ASN A 91 -12.61 10.93 22.38
C ASN A 91 -11.77 11.81 23.34
N ASP A 92 -10.52 11.42 23.57
CA ASP A 92 -9.57 12.11 24.45
C ASP A 92 -8.58 13.02 23.69
N ASN A 93 -8.86 13.34 22.41
CA ASN A 93 -7.93 14.02 21.49
C ASN A 93 -6.62 13.27 21.18
N ASP A 94 -6.53 11.99 21.55
CA ASP A 94 -5.40 11.14 21.18
C ASP A 94 -5.47 10.78 19.70
N GLU A 95 -4.38 11.00 18.98
CA GLU A 95 -4.25 10.56 17.59
C GLU A 95 -4.26 9.02 17.53
N PHE A 96 -5.12 8.46 16.69
CA PHE A 96 -5.19 7.02 16.47
C PHE A 96 -4.84 6.64 15.03
N LYS A 97 -4.32 5.41 14.91
CA LYS A 97 -4.25 4.65 13.66
C LYS A 97 -5.39 3.65 13.61
N LEU A 98 -5.90 3.41 12.41
CA LEU A 98 -7.00 2.49 12.18
C LEU A 98 -6.54 1.35 11.29
N TYR A 99 -6.80 0.13 11.75
CA TYR A 99 -6.59 -1.07 10.98
C TYR A 99 -7.94 -1.65 10.57
N TYR A 100 -8.03 -2.15 9.34
CA TYR A 100 -9.23 -2.79 8.80
C TYR A 100 -8.91 -4.23 8.43
N LYS A 101 -9.83 -5.14 8.72
CA LYS A 101 -9.74 -6.55 8.35
C LYS A 101 -10.86 -6.91 7.40
N PHE A 102 -10.50 -7.42 6.23
CA PHE A 102 -11.42 -7.88 5.20
C PHE A 102 -11.33 -9.40 5.05
N ASP A 103 -12.45 -10.04 4.75
CA ASP A 103 -12.43 -11.42 4.30
C ASP A 103 -11.91 -11.54 2.86
N ASN A 104 -11.68 -12.77 2.41
CA ASN A 104 -11.28 -13.07 1.05
C ASN A 104 -12.36 -12.76 -0.02
N LYS A 105 -13.55 -12.28 0.36
CA LYS A 105 -14.63 -11.82 -0.53
C LYS A 105 -14.74 -10.30 -0.57
N GLY A 106 -13.83 -9.59 0.11
CA GLY A 106 -13.78 -8.14 0.15
C GLY A 106 -14.80 -7.48 1.06
N LYS A 107 -15.42 -8.25 1.95
CA LYS A 107 -16.29 -7.70 3.00
C LYS A 107 -15.44 -7.28 4.20
N LEU A 108 -15.65 -6.06 4.69
CA LEU A 108 -15.10 -5.61 5.96
C LEU A 108 -15.70 -6.47 7.09
N ILE A 109 -14.85 -7.18 7.83
CA ILE A 109 -15.28 -8.05 8.93
C ILE A 109 -14.98 -7.46 10.29
N ASP A 110 -13.93 -6.65 10.43
CA ASP A 110 -13.57 -6.03 11.71
C ASP A 110 -12.63 -4.81 11.52
N SER A 111 -12.47 -4.00 12.58
CA SER A 111 -11.52 -2.89 12.64
C SER A 111 -10.88 -2.73 14.01
N LEU A 112 -9.61 -2.30 14.06
CA LEU A 112 -8.87 -2.06 15.29
C LEU A 112 -8.33 -0.62 15.33
N LYS A 113 -8.51 0.06 16.46
CA LYS A 113 -7.88 1.35 16.73
C LYS A 113 -6.65 1.17 17.62
N THR A 114 -5.53 1.75 17.24
CA THR A 114 -4.33 1.82 18.07
C THR A 114 -3.91 3.28 18.24
N ARG A 115 -3.13 3.59 19.28
CA ARG A 115 -2.56 4.94 19.41
C ARG A 115 -1.52 5.15 18.31
N ARG A 116 -1.43 6.37 17.77
CA ARG A 116 -0.49 6.70 16.68
C ARG A 116 0.97 6.58 17.13
N TYR A 117 1.27 7.04 18.35
CA TYR A 117 2.63 7.11 18.87
C TYR A 117 3.29 5.74 19.11
N ASP A 118 2.50 4.68 19.31
CA ASP A 118 3.00 3.32 19.52
C ASP A 118 3.76 2.77 18.27
N SER A 119 3.65 3.43 17.12
CA SER A 119 4.44 3.13 15.92
C SER A 119 4.33 1.67 15.45
N TYR A 120 3.14 1.08 15.60
CA TYR A 120 2.85 -0.28 15.21
C TYR A 120 3.11 -0.56 13.72
N LYS A 121 3.56 -1.79 13.43
CA LYS A 121 3.70 -2.34 12.07
C LYS A 121 3.11 -3.75 12.00
N ILE A 122 2.56 -4.11 10.85
CA ILE A 122 2.07 -5.48 10.62
C ILE A 122 3.25 -6.38 10.24
N HIS A 123 3.40 -7.52 10.92
CA HIS A 123 4.42 -8.53 10.64
C HIS A 123 3.92 -9.91 11.06
N GLU A 124 3.97 -10.90 10.16
CA GLU A 124 3.53 -12.29 10.39
C GLU A 124 2.17 -12.46 11.10
N SER A 125 1.15 -11.72 10.67
CA SER A 125 -0.19 -11.72 11.30
C SER A 125 -0.21 -11.17 12.73
N TYR A 126 0.77 -10.38 13.14
CA TYR A 126 0.72 -9.59 14.37
C TYR A 126 0.86 -8.10 14.06
N ILE A 127 0.39 -7.27 14.99
CA ILE A 127 0.62 -5.83 14.97
C ILE A 127 1.67 -5.55 16.06
N LEU A 128 2.91 -5.25 15.65
CA LEU A 128 4.08 -5.17 16.51
C LEU A 128 4.47 -3.71 16.76
N SER A 129 4.62 -3.33 18.03
CA SER A 129 5.30 -2.10 18.44
C SER A 129 6.64 -2.44 19.09
N LYS A 130 7.39 -1.42 19.50
CA LYS A 130 8.63 -1.66 20.26
C LYS A 130 8.40 -2.25 21.64
N GLU A 131 7.27 -1.95 22.27
CA GLU A 131 7.01 -2.30 23.67
C GLU A 131 6.14 -3.55 23.79
N ASP A 132 5.23 -3.75 22.85
CA ASP A 132 4.20 -4.79 22.90
C ASP A 132 3.80 -5.28 21.50
N TYR A 133 2.89 -6.25 21.48
CA TYR A 133 2.23 -6.72 20.27
C TYR A 133 0.74 -6.94 20.50
N ILE A 134 -0.02 -6.99 19.41
CA ILE A 134 -1.46 -7.31 19.40
C ILE A 134 -1.69 -8.49 18.43
N SER A 135 -2.41 -9.52 18.88
CA SER A 135 -2.71 -10.73 18.09
C SER A 135 -4.05 -10.68 17.33
N TRP A 136 -4.73 -9.53 17.37
CA TRP A 136 -6.04 -9.27 16.76
C TRP A 136 -6.23 -9.88 15.37
N ILE A 137 -5.22 -9.87 14.49
CA ILE A 137 -5.34 -10.43 13.13
C ILE A 137 -5.68 -11.94 13.16
N ILE A 138 -5.19 -12.67 14.16
CA ILE A 138 -5.29 -14.13 14.29
C ILE A 138 -6.54 -14.54 15.08
N ASP A 139 -6.75 -13.93 16.25
CA ASP A 139 -7.74 -14.39 17.24
C ASP A 139 -8.73 -13.30 17.68
N ASN A 140 -8.67 -12.12 17.06
CA ASN A 140 -9.43 -10.92 17.42
C ASN A 140 -9.14 -10.38 18.83
N ASP A 141 -8.08 -10.83 19.51
CA ASP A 141 -7.66 -10.23 20.76
C ASP A 141 -7.01 -8.85 20.52
N THR A 142 -7.66 -7.81 21.04
CA THR A 142 -7.21 -6.43 20.92
C THR A 142 -6.30 -5.99 22.08
N ILE A 143 -6.06 -6.88 23.05
CA ILE A 143 -5.22 -6.59 24.22
C ILE A 143 -3.75 -6.48 23.78
N ARG A 144 -3.03 -5.56 24.42
CA ARG A 144 -1.58 -5.41 24.27
C ARG A 144 -0.88 -6.47 25.10
N HIS A 145 -0.01 -7.23 24.46
CA HIS A 145 0.80 -8.27 25.09
C HIS A 145 2.25 -7.83 25.13
N ASN A 146 2.86 -7.90 26.31
CA ASN A 146 4.28 -7.62 26.45
C ASN A 146 5.13 -8.76 25.87
N TYR A 147 6.31 -8.40 25.39
CA TYR A 147 7.32 -9.39 25.02
C TYR A 147 7.86 -10.14 26.24
N ILE A 148 8.24 -11.40 26.05
CA ILE A 148 9.00 -12.15 27.07
C ILE A 148 10.46 -11.71 26.98
N GLU A 149 10.89 -10.84 27.88
CA GLU A 149 12.24 -10.26 27.87
C GLU A 149 13.28 -11.22 28.44
N LEU A 150 14.34 -11.49 27.67
CA LEU A 150 15.41 -12.41 28.06
C LEU A 150 16.54 -11.70 28.83
N ASN A 151 16.85 -10.47 28.42
CA ASN A 151 17.91 -9.65 29.01
C ASN A 151 17.48 -8.16 29.07
N PRO A 152 16.46 -7.82 29.87
CA PRO A 152 15.87 -6.47 29.87
C PRO A 152 16.83 -5.33 30.24
N LYS A 153 17.97 -5.65 30.87
CA LYS A 153 19.02 -4.68 31.22
C LYS A 153 20.05 -4.47 30.12
N ALA A 154 19.99 -5.25 29.03
CA ALA A 154 21.00 -5.26 27.96
C ALA A 154 22.45 -5.39 28.47
N ASP A 155 22.65 -6.12 29.56
CA ASP A 155 23.93 -6.25 30.28
C ASP A 155 24.75 -7.48 29.86
N TRP A 156 24.36 -8.14 28.77
CA TRP A 156 25.05 -9.32 28.25
C TRP A 156 26.23 -8.93 27.36
N THR A 157 27.27 -9.76 27.35
CA THR A 157 28.39 -9.57 26.40
C THR A 157 27.92 -9.80 24.96
N PHE A 158 28.68 -9.27 23.99
CA PHE A 158 28.38 -9.46 22.58
C PHE A 158 28.35 -10.95 22.21
N GLU A 159 29.31 -11.75 22.67
CA GLU A 159 29.42 -13.18 22.33
C GLU A 159 28.21 -13.97 22.85
N ARG A 160 27.80 -13.70 24.10
CA ARG A 160 26.62 -14.34 24.70
C ARG A 160 25.34 -13.94 23.95
N THR A 161 25.23 -12.67 23.58
CA THR A 161 24.07 -12.14 22.86
C THR A 161 23.99 -12.74 21.46
N GLU A 162 25.10 -12.85 20.75
CA GLU A 162 25.16 -13.49 19.42
C GLU A 162 24.83 -14.99 19.50
N GLU A 163 25.35 -15.70 20.50
CA GLU A 163 25.03 -17.12 20.71
C GLU A 163 23.52 -17.32 20.93
N GLU A 164 22.91 -16.53 21.82
CA GLU A 164 21.48 -16.63 22.10
C GLU A 164 20.63 -16.20 20.88
N TYR A 165 21.03 -15.15 20.16
CA TYR A 165 20.39 -14.76 18.90
C TYR A 165 20.35 -15.92 17.89
N ASN A 166 21.49 -16.59 17.68
CA ASN A 166 21.60 -17.70 16.74
C ASN A 166 20.75 -18.90 17.19
N LYS A 167 20.69 -19.16 18.51
CA LYS A 167 19.87 -20.22 19.10
C LYS A 167 18.38 -19.95 18.95
N LEU A 168 17.92 -18.72 19.22
CA LEU A 168 16.52 -18.33 19.07
C LEU A 168 16.10 -18.31 17.60
N SER A 169 16.94 -17.77 16.71
CA SER A 169 16.68 -17.72 15.26
C SER A 169 16.43 -19.11 14.67
N LYS A 170 17.11 -20.15 15.16
CA LYS A 170 16.90 -21.55 14.71
C LYS A 170 15.56 -22.14 15.16
N LYS A 171 14.97 -21.63 16.23
CA LYS A 171 13.70 -22.11 16.80
C LYS A 171 12.51 -21.28 16.35
N ALA A 172 12.74 -20.02 16.05
CA ALA A 172 11.70 -19.07 15.74
C ALA A 172 11.08 -19.35 14.37
N SER A 173 9.76 -19.26 14.29
CA SER A 173 9.06 -19.24 13.00
C SER A 173 9.19 -17.88 12.32
N SER A 174 9.53 -16.83 13.08
CA SER A 174 9.79 -15.49 12.55
C SER A 174 10.71 -14.69 13.47
N VAL A 175 11.47 -13.78 12.87
CA VAL A 175 12.34 -12.83 13.55
C VAL A 175 12.04 -11.43 13.03
N TYR A 176 11.97 -10.45 13.93
CA TYR A 176 11.87 -9.03 13.57
C TYR A 176 12.84 -8.21 14.41
N CYS A 177 13.54 -7.25 13.79
CA CYS A 177 14.52 -6.41 14.47
C CYS A 177 14.10 -4.94 14.43
N PHE A 178 14.00 -4.33 15.60
CA PHE A 178 13.84 -2.89 15.75
C PHE A 178 15.24 -2.26 15.87
N LYS A 179 15.56 -1.34 14.94
CA LYS A 179 16.80 -0.54 15.02
C LYS A 179 16.83 0.32 16.28
N ALA A 180 18.02 0.42 16.87
CA ALA A 180 18.30 0.98 18.17
C ALA A 180 17.70 2.37 18.45
N GLN A 181 17.23 2.55 19.69
CA GLN A 181 16.85 3.83 20.29
C GLN A 181 17.42 3.95 21.71
N LYS A 182 17.63 5.20 22.14
CA LYS A 182 18.25 5.57 23.43
C LYS A 182 17.46 5.03 24.62
N HIS A 183 18.06 4.18 25.45
CA HIS A 183 17.51 3.85 26.76
C HIS A 183 17.89 4.97 27.74
N ASN A 184 16.90 5.67 28.30
CA ASN A 184 17.12 6.76 29.25
C ASN A 184 16.30 6.49 30.52
N TYR A 185 16.83 5.69 31.44
CA TYR A 185 16.33 5.65 32.82
C TYR A 185 17.38 6.34 33.70
N ASN A 186 17.15 7.63 33.96
CA ASN A 186 17.80 8.41 35.02
C ASN A 186 19.33 8.30 35.17
N SER A 187 20.09 8.91 34.27
CA SER A 187 21.35 9.57 34.63
C SER A 187 21.76 10.51 33.50
N TYR A 188 22.62 11.48 33.80
CA TYR A 188 23.25 12.40 32.85
C TYR A 188 24.23 11.71 31.88
N ASP A 189 24.16 10.38 31.72
CA ASP A 189 25.00 9.62 30.81
C ASP A 189 24.42 9.57 29.39
N VAL A 190 25.32 9.57 28.42
CA VAL A 190 25.04 9.39 27.01
C VAL A 190 24.39 8.01 26.84
N GLY A 191 23.05 7.98 26.76
CA GLY A 191 22.29 6.73 26.70
C GLY A 191 22.83 5.76 25.64
N GLN A 192 22.94 4.50 26.02
CA GLN A 192 23.37 3.42 25.13
C GLN A 192 22.24 3.07 24.15
N TYR A 193 22.61 2.83 22.89
CA TYR A 193 21.70 2.45 21.81
C TYR A 193 21.81 0.94 21.62
N PHE A 194 20.77 0.20 22.01
CA PHE A 194 20.69 -1.24 21.75
C PHE A 194 19.60 -1.52 20.72
N ASP A 195 19.89 -2.44 19.81
CA ASP A 195 18.88 -3.03 18.94
C ASP A 195 18.01 -3.99 19.77
N LYS A 196 16.75 -4.15 19.36
CA LYS A 196 15.84 -5.16 19.91
C LYS A 196 15.47 -6.14 18.82
N ALA A 197 15.83 -7.40 19.00
CA ALA A 197 15.34 -8.50 18.17
C ALA A 197 14.20 -9.22 18.90
N ILE A 198 13.13 -9.52 18.18
CA ILE A 198 12.01 -10.30 18.68
C ILE A 198 11.82 -11.58 17.87
N PHE A 199 11.49 -12.66 18.57
CA PHE A 199 11.43 -14.02 18.03
C PHE A 199 10.06 -14.63 18.32
N LEU A 200 9.35 -15.08 17.28
CA LEU A 200 8.09 -15.80 17.41
C LEU A 200 8.38 -17.29 17.63
N ILE A 201 8.16 -17.77 18.86
CA ILE A 201 8.35 -19.17 19.25
C ILE A 201 7.09 -19.63 19.97
N ASP A 202 6.47 -20.71 19.50
CA ASP A 202 5.25 -21.28 20.07
C ASP A 202 4.14 -20.24 20.33
N LYS A 203 3.94 -19.35 19.34
CA LYS A 203 2.95 -18.24 19.36
C LYS A 203 3.22 -17.16 20.42
N LYS A 204 4.41 -17.11 21.00
CA LYS A 204 4.84 -16.05 21.93
C LYS A 204 6.04 -15.31 21.36
N TRP A 205 6.09 -14.01 21.62
CA TRP A 205 7.21 -13.17 21.21
C TRP A 205 8.22 -13.01 22.34
N TYR A 206 9.45 -13.44 22.09
CA TYR A 206 10.59 -13.27 23.01
C TYR A 206 11.45 -12.09 22.54
N ALA A 207 11.91 -11.26 23.47
CA ALA A 207 12.75 -10.10 23.18
C ALA A 207 14.19 -10.29 23.67
N LEU A 208 15.14 -10.01 22.78
CA LEU A 208 16.58 -9.95 23.06
C LEU A 208 17.09 -8.54 22.73
N TYR A 209 17.85 -7.97 23.65
CA TYR A 209 18.47 -6.66 23.53
C TYR A 209 19.98 -6.81 23.34
N GLY A 210 20.58 -6.00 22.47
CA GLY A 210 22.02 -6.07 22.26
C GLY A 210 22.54 -5.13 21.19
N GLU A 211 23.86 -4.95 21.17
CA GLU A 211 24.53 -4.16 20.14
C GLU A 211 24.57 -4.93 18.81
N SER A 212 24.29 -4.25 17.70
CA SER A 212 24.40 -4.79 16.34
C SER A 212 23.59 -6.08 16.10
N LEU A 213 22.44 -6.24 16.77
CA LEU A 213 21.49 -7.33 16.48
C LEU A 213 20.79 -7.13 15.15
N PHE A 214 20.77 -5.91 14.62
CA PHE A 214 20.27 -5.63 13.29
C PHE A 214 21.21 -6.21 12.22
N LYS A 215 21.02 -7.49 11.88
CA LYS A 215 21.53 -8.09 10.65
C LYS A 215 20.48 -7.83 9.57
N GLU A 216 20.77 -6.99 8.56
CA GLU A 216 19.82 -6.69 7.46
C GLU A 216 19.26 -7.99 6.89
N THR A 217 18.02 -8.34 7.28
CA THR A 217 17.38 -9.58 6.86
C THR A 217 15.89 -9.36 6.70
N VAL A 218 15.48 -8.41 5.86
CA VAL A 218 14.17 -8.51 5.19
C VAL A 218 14.32 -7.92 3.79
N SER A 219 14.25 -8.78 2.77
CA SER A 219 13.88 -8.33 1.43
C SER A 219 12.48 -7.76 1.56
N ASP A 220 12.30 -6.46 1.34
CA ASP A 220 10.98 -5.90 1.16
C ASP A 220 10.20 -6.73 0.11
N PRO A 221 8.87 -6.88 0.24
CA PRO A 221 8.07 -7.54 -0.78
C PRO A 221 8.38 -6.90 -2.13
N ILE A 222 8.77 -7.72 -3.11
CA ILE A 222 9.13 -7.24 -4.44
C ILE A 222 7.87 -6.70 -5.11
N ALA A 223 7.67 -5.39 -5.00
CA ALA A 223 6.64 -4.67 -5.75
C ALA A 223 6.97 -4.78 -7.24
N LYS A 224 6.02 -5.27 -8.03
CA LYS A 224 6.15 -5.34 -9.49
C LYS A 224 5.24 -4.29 -10.10
N THR A 225 5.84 -3.40 -10.89
CA THR A 225 5.09 -2.45 -11.71
C THR A 225 4.59 -3.15 -12.97
N LEU A 226 3.29 -3.04 -13.24
CA LEU A 226 2.66 -3.52 -14.47
C LEU A 226 2.72 -2.42 -15.52
N SER A 227 3.30 -2.74 -16.66
CA SER A 227 3.19 -1.91 -17.85
C SER A 227 1.92 -2.28 -18.63
N PRO A 228 1.17 -1.29 -19.15
CA PRO A 228 0.02 -1.58 -19.99
C PRO A 228 0.47 -2.24 -21.29
N VAL A 229 -0.28 -3.25 -21.74
CA VAL A 229 -0.10 -3.88 -23.06
C VAL A 229 -0.64 -2.99 -24.18
N TYR A 230 -1.51 -2.04 -23.85
CA TYR A 230 -2.04 -1.04 -24.78
C TYR A 230 -2.59 0.17 -24.03
N THR A 231 -2.53 1.34 -24.67
CA THR A 231 -3.19 2.56 -24.20
C THR A 231 -4.01 3.16 -25.32
N HIS A 232 -5.26 3.53 -25.01
CA HIS A 232 -6.16 4.23 -25.91
C HIS A 232 -6.41 5.63 -25.36
N LYS A 233 -6.07 6.67 -26.12
CA LYS A 233 -6.21 8.04 -25.66
C LYS A 233 -7.70 8.37 -25.48
N LEU A 234 -8.01 9.26 -24.55
CA LEU A 234 -9.39 9.71 -24.29
C LEU A 234 -9.48 11.21 -24.47
N SER A 235 -8.71 11.94 -23.68
CA SER A 235 -8.74 13.40 -23.68
C SER A 235 -7.39 13.96 -23.24
N LYS A 236 -7.13 15.22 -23.61
CA LYS A 236 -5.90 15.93 -23.26
C LYS A 236 -6.19 16.96 -22.18
N LEU A 237 -5.46 16.92 -21.06
CA LEU A 237 -5.47 17.96 -20.06
C LEU A 237 -4.19 18.80 -20.21
N GLY A 238 -4.32 20.09 -20.53
CA GLY A 238 -3.16 20.95 -20.75
C GLY A 238 -2.37 20.59 -22.01
N ASN A 239 -1.04 20.77 -21.96
CA ASN A 239 -0.17 20.62 -23.13
C ASN A 239 0.51 19.25 -23.24
N ASP A 240 0.69 18.50 -22.15
CA ASP A 240 1.53 17.30 -22.17
C ASP A 240 0.94 16.04 -21.51
N ILE A 241 -0.25 16.12 -20.88
CA ILE A 241 -0.83 15.00 -20.14
C ILE A 241 -2.13 14.52 -20.82
N TRP A 242 -2.19 13.24 -21.14
CA TRP A 242 -3.37 12.59 -21.71
C TRP A 242 -4.06 11.72 -20.67
N LYS A 243 -5.38 11.79 -20.60
CA LYS A 243 -6.18 10.73 -19.99
C LYS A 243 -6.26 9.58 -21.00
N VAL A 244 -5.96 8.36 -20.57
CA VAL A 244 -5.96 7.17 -21.41
C VAL A 244 -6.70 6.02 -20.73
N ASN A 245 -7.33 5.17 -21.53
CA ASN A 245 -7.67 3.81 -21.11
C ASN A 245 -6.42 2.95 -21.26
N ALA A 246 -5.92 2.44 -20.16
CA ALA A 246 -4.80 1.51 -20.12
C ALA A 246 -5.31 0.08 -19.94
N PHE A 247 -4.75 -0.84 -20.72
CA PHE A 247 -5.12 -2.25 -20.76
C PHE A 247 -3.95 -3.07 -20.24
N TYR A 248 -4.20 -4.00 -19.31
CA TYR A 248 -3.17 -4.79 -18.65
C TYR A 248 -3.52 -6.27 -18.69
N ASP A 249 -2.48 -7.09 -18.88
CA ASP A 249 -2.52 -8.53 -18.71
C ASP A 249 -1.82 -8.87 -17.41
N ILE A 250 -2.57 -9.35 -16.42
CA ILE A 250 -1.99 -9.83 -15.16
C ILE A 250 -1.89 -11.35 -15.25
N VAL A 251 -0.67 -11.85 -15.38
CA VAL A 251 -0.39 -13.27 -15.46
C VAL A 251 -0.15 -13.82 -14.05
N VAL A 252 -1.05 -14.68 -13.61
CA VAL A 252 -0.95 -15.41 -12.34
C VAL A 252 -0.78 -16.89 -12.66
N LYS A 253 0.43 -17.42 -12.41
CA LYS A 253 0.83 -18.77 -12.83
C LYS A 253 0.62 -18.95 -14.35
N ASN A 254 -0.36 -19.75 -14.76
CA ASN A 254 -0.68 -20.05 -16.16
C ASN A 254 -2.01 -19.42 -16.61
N ASP A 255 -2.57 -18.50 -15.82
CA ASP A 255 -3.84 -17.85 -16.10
C ASP A 255 -3.66 -16.34 -16.25
N THR A 256 -4.49 -15.71 -17.10
CA THR A 256 -4.36 -14.28 -17.44
C THR A 256 -5.65 -13.53 -17.16
N LEU A 257 -5.57 -12.56 -16.25
CA LEU A 257 -6.63 -11.60 -15.99
C LEU A 257 -6.45 -10.37 -16.87
N LYS A 258 -7.48 -10.05 -17.65
CA LYS A 258 -7.49 -8.94 -18.62
C LYS A 258 -8.27 -7.76 -18.07
N ILE A 259 -7.57 -6.71 -17.68
CA ILE A 259 -8.18 -5.52 -17.04
C ILE A 259 -7.97 -4.26 -17.86
N LYS A 260 -8.95 -3.37 -17.84
CA LYS A 260 -8.78 -1.98 -18.28
C LYS A 260 -9.04 -1.03 -17.13
N THR A 261 -8.30 0.08 -17.12
CA THR A 261 -8.54 1.17 -16.19
C THR A 261 -8.15 2.51 -16.81
N GLU A 262 -8.75 3.60 -16.32
CA GLU A 262 -8.38 4.94 -16.74
C GLU A 262 -7.15 5.42 -15.94
N VAL A 263 -6.13 5.89 -16.65
CA VAL A 263 -4.92 6.47 -16.07
C VAL A 263 -4.51 7.74 -16.81
N TRP A 264 -3.62 8.50 -16.21
CA TRP A 264 -2.93 9.59 -16.91
C TRP A 264 -1.71 9.03 -17.63
N SER A 265 -1.35 9.57 -18.79
CA SER A 265 -0.29 9.03 -19.64
C SER A 265 1.10 9.08 -19.04
N ASP A 266 1.29 9.92 -18.02
CA ASP A 266 2.48 10.01 -17.18
C ASP A 266 2.44 9.06 -15.97
N ARG A 267 1.27 8.52 -15.63
CA ARG A 267 1.06 7.52 -14.58
C ARG A 267 0.95 6.14 -15.19
N VAL A 268 2.08 5.43 -15.23
CA VAL A 268 2.15 4.08 -15.80
C VAL A 268 1.92 2.99 -14.74
N ASP A 269 1.79 3.38 -13.46
CA ASP A 269 2.18 2.49 -12.37
C ASP A 269 0.97 1.82 -11.71
N LEU A 270 0.46 0.75 -12.34
CA LEU A 270 -0.29 -0.25 -11.58
C LEU A 270 0.74 -1.12 -10.87
N VAL A 271 0.86 -0.95 -9.55
CA VAL A 271 1.76 -1.77 -8.74
C VAL A 271 0.98 -2.93 -8.18
N TYR A 272 1.51 -4.14 -8.31
CA TYR A 272 1.03 -5.27 -7.54
C TYR A 272 2.13 -5.84 -6.65
N GLU A 273 1.70 -6.28 -5.48
CA GLU A 273 2.56 -6.95 -4.52
C GLU A 273 2.06 -8.39 -4.36
N SER A 274 2.93 -9.35 -4.64
CA SER A 274 2.70 -10.75 -4.33
C SER A 274 3.11 -11.01 -2.89
N HIS A 275 2.24 -11.64 -2.10
CA HIS A 275 2.63 -12.06 -0.77
C HIS A 275 3.67 -13.19 -0.86
N PRO A 276 4.83 -13.12 -0.17
CA PRO A 276 5.89 -14.12 -0.28
C PRO A 276 5.43 -15.52 0.13
N ILE A 277 4.47 -15.61 1.05
CA ILE A 277 3.95 -16.88 1.59
C ILE A 277 2.76 -17.43 0.76
N ASN A 278 2.06 -16.59 -0.01
CA ASN A 278 0.95 -17.04 -0.86
C ASN A 278 1.00 -16.37 -2.24
N PRO A 279 1.70 -16.98 -3.22
CA PRO A 279 1.84 -16.42 -4.57
C PRO A 279 0.55 -16.50 -5.39
N ALA A 280 -0.55 -17.03 -4.85
CA ALA A 280 -1.88 -16.95 -5.46
C ALA A 280 -2.67 -15.72 -4.99
N PHE A 281 -2.14 -14.96 -4.03
CA PHE A 281 -2.75 -13.76 -3.49
C PHE A 281 -1.93 -12.53 -3.86
N PHE A 282 -2.54 -11.63 -4.62
CA PHE A 282 -1.91 -10.39 -5.06
C PHE A 282 -2.75 -9.22 -4.62
N ILE A 283 -2.09 -8.17 -4.13
CA ILE A 283 -2.74 -6.90 -3.85
C ILE A 283 -2.42 -5.96 -5.00
N LEU A 284 -3.45 -5.52 -5.71
CA LEU A 284 -3.34 -4.47 -6.71
C LEU A 284 -3.48 -3.13 -6.00
N LYS A 285 -2.36 -2.40 -5.92
CA LYS A 285 -2.31 -1.02 -5.42
C LYS A 285 -2.86 -0.10 -6.51
N TYR A 286 -4.18 -0.05 -6.57
CA TYR A 286 -4.96 0.95 -7.28
C TYR A 286 -5.89 1.60 -6.24
N SER A 287 -6.47 2.76 -6.53
CA SER A 287 -7.52 3.33 -5.68
C SER A 287 -8.85 3.07 -6.36
N PRO A 288 -9.68 2.11 -5.88
CA PRO A 288 -9.63 1.37 -4.62
C PRO A 288 -8.70 0.14 -4.69
N TYR A 289 -8.37 -0.43 -3.53
CA TYR A 289 -7.54 -1.63 -3.44
C TYR A 289 -8.31 -2.85 -3.96
N PHE A 290 -7.59 -3.77 -4.60
CA PHE A 290 -8.15 -5.05 -5.02
C PHE A 290 -7.24 -6.20 -4.62
N ILE A 291 -7.83 -7.38 -4.48
CA ILE A 291 -7.12 -8.64 -4.36
C ILE A 291 -7.40 -9.54 -5.54
N ILE A 292 -6.40 -10.32 -5.91
CA ILE A 292 -6.55 -11.44 -6.83
C ILE A 292 -6.56 -12.71 -6.00
N ARG A 293 -7.58 -13.55 -6.20
CA ARG A 293 -7.74 -14.81 -5.45
C ARG A 293 -8.15 -15.97 -6.36
N PRO A 294 -7.89 -17.22 -5.96
CA PRO A 294 -8.44 -18.39 -6.64
C PRO A 294 -9.98 -18.41 -6.62
N ILE A 295 -10.58 -18.89 -7.71
CA ILE A 295 -12.00 -19.26 -7.78
C ILE A 295 -12.10 -20.69 -7.27
N ASN A 296 -12.70 -20.86 -6.09
CA ASN A 296 -13.08 -22.19 -5.56
C ASN A 296 -14.40 -22.66 -6.16
#